data_AF-A0A4Y2ID39-F1
#
_entry.id   AF-A0A4Y2ID39-F1
#
_cell.length_a   1.000
_cell.length_b   1.000
_cell.length_c   1.000
_cell.angle_alpha   90.00
_cell.angle_beta   90.00
_cell.angle_gamma   90.00
#
_symmetry.space_group_name_H-M   'P 1'
#
loop_
_entity.id
_entity.type
_entity.pdbx_description
1 polymer ?
#
loop_
_entity_poly.entity_id
_entity_poly.type
_entity_poly.pdbx_seq_one_letter_code
_entity_poly.pdbx_strand_id
1 'polypeptide(L)'
;MVVSKFIPWIAGMCFHPGGGYESVTPVFLHKTRYRALNWTHQLRSEDQPTRKWGPDVSRIAVALYLSNDSDFRENRTIRDEISYELSLGLLSRLALKKIEDISSTELAHYINAFLVTCIDPRKFHVLDLVSELRKRVDAQNYTNPSVILALCNAGERITERDVEKLIGVFWKAHREFWTDTQALAVLALACAAKQPHEVFDMVEINELTMELKKQQYRNGTVENLKTTALVLQALFASEREADEENFDEEKALKQILRSQKENGSFGNVPNTYYVLPVLRCRSLVNISSSHCKAPVIDAIHENDSLSEVSKFNYLKAHLGGSALSTVEGFALTPENYEIAIKLLKERFGRSDVLINTHLNNLLRICPLKNSDDIVSFRKMFDNIQTEIRSLESLNVLKETSKSSLPPPAKMPSPRSSFRI
;
A
#
# COMPACT_ATOMS: atom_id res chain seq x y z
N MET A 1 -0.87 15.30 27.04
CA MET A 1 0.11 16.35 26.73
C MET A 1 1.48 15.71 26.47
N VAL A 2 1.68 15.11 25.30
CA VAL A 2 3.02 14.76 24.79
C VAL A 2 2.99 15.04 23.29
N VAL A 3 2.94 16.32 22.95
CA VAL A 3 3.09 16.82 21.59
C VAL A 3 4.12 17.95 21.70
N SER A 4 5.07 18.01 20.78
CA SER A 4 6.04 19.10 20.59
C SER A 4 7.44 19.00 21.23
N LYS A 5 8.17 17.89 21.07
CA LYS A 5 9.65 17.93 21.13
C LYS A 5 10.40 17.34 19.92
N PHE A 6 9.71 16.86 18.89
CA PHE A 6 10.30 16.06 17.80
C PHE A 6 10.44 16.79 16.44
N ILE A 7 10.89 18.06 16.44
CA ILE A 7 11.03 18.86 15.20
C ILE A 7 12.46 19.41 14.93
N PRO A 8 13.37 19.63 15.91
CA PRO A 8 14.66 20.24 15.58
C PRO A 8 15.58 19.36 14.71
N TRP A 9 15.45 18.03 14.78
CA TRP A 9 16.46 17.12 14.22
C TRP A 9 16.21 16.73 12.75
N ILE A 10 14.95 16.42 12.37
CA ILE A 10 14.55 16.26 10.94
C ILE A 10 14.69 17.59 10.18
N ALA A 11 14.48 18.72 10.88
CA ALA A 11 14.77 20.04 10.32
C ALA A 11 16.29 20.30 10.23
N GLY A 12 17.12 19.82 11.16
CA GLY A 12 18.57 20.02 11.14
C GLY A 12 19.31 19.34 9.98
N MET A 13 18.91 18.13 9.59
CA MET A 13 19.60 17.35 8.52
C MET A 13 19.40 17.92 7.10
N CYS A 14 18.35 18.70 6.86
CA CYS A 14 18.15 19.45 5.61
C CYS A 14 18.55 20.92 5.70
N PHE A 15 18.99 21.38 6.87
CA PHE A 15 19.27 22.79 7.13
C PHE A 15 20.48 22.94 8.07
N HIS A 16 21.68 22.61 7.58
CA HIS A 16 22.91 23.20 8.13
C HIS A 16 23.41 24.32 7.21
N PRO A 17 23.46 25.59 7.68
CA PRO A 17 24.09 26.68 6.96
C PRO A 17 25.60 26.64 7.23
N GLY A 18 26.32 25.76 6.54
CA GLY A 18 27.76 25.55 6.75
C GLY A 18 28.54 25.47 5.44
N GLY A 19 29.00 26.63 4.94
CA GLY A 19 30.25 26.83 4.19
C GLY A 19 30.59 25.94 2.98
N GLY A 20 30.21 26.37 1.77
CA GLY A 20 30.78 25.92 0.50
C GLY A 20 29.82 26.15 -0.68
N TYR A 21 30.32 26.62 -1.83
CA TYR A 21 29.52 26.99 -3.02
C TYR A 21 28.74 25.85 -3.70
N GLU A 22 28.71 24.63 -3.12
CA GLU A 22 27.91 23.47 -3.56
C GLU A 22 27.23 22.76 -2.37
N SER A 23 26.50 23.46 -1.52
CA SER A 23 25.70 22.83 -0.44
C SER A 23 24.39 22.24 -0.96
N VAL A 24 23.91 21.14 -0.37
CA VAL A 24 22.56 20.62 -0.68
C VAL A 24 21.52 21.59 -0.14
N THR A 25 20.81 22.28 -1.03
CA THR A 25 19.77 23.24 -0.63
C THR A 25 18.37 22.64 -0.71
N PRO A 26 17.41 23.10 0.12
CA PRO A 26 16.00 22.73 0.00
C PRO A 26 15.43 22.97 -1.40
N VAL A 27 15.88 24.03 -2.07
CA VAL A 27 15.50 24.36 -3.45
C VAL A 27 15.97 23.28 -4.42
N PHE A 28 17.19 22.79 -4.28
CA PHE A 28 17.74 21.75 -5.15
C PHE A 28 17.05 20.40 -4.92
N LEU A 29 16.79 20.03 -3.65
CA LEU A 29 15.99 18.85 -3.32
C LEU A 29 14.59 18.92 -3.91
N HIS A 30 13.92 20.07 -3.78
CA HIS A 30 12.60 20.29 -4.35
C HIS A 30 12.61 20.17 -5.88
N LYS A 31 13.56 20.80 -6.57
CA LYS A 31 13.69 20.75 -8.03
C LYS A 31 13.94 19.32 -8.52
N THR A 32 14.85 18.59 -7.89
CA THR A 32 15.15 17.20 -8.24
C THR A 32 13.93 16.31 -8.03
N ARG A 33 13.23 16.45 -6.89
CA ARG A 33 11.99 15.73 -6.60
C ARG A 33 10.91 16.01 -7.63
N TYR A 34 10.70 17.29 -7.97
CA TYR A 34 9.70 17.70 -8.95
C TYR A 34 9.94 17.05 -10.32
N ARG A 35 11.19 17.03 -10.80
CA ARG A 35 11.54 16.38 -12.07
C ARG A 35 11.32 14.87 -12.04
N ALA A 36 11.67 14.21 -10.93
CA ALA A 36 11.46 12.77 -10.77
C ALA A 36 9.97 12.40 -10.67
N LEU A 37 9.17 13.23 -9.98
CA LEU A 37 7.71 13.09 -9.95
C LEU A 37 7.11 13.27 -11.34
N ASN A 38 7.51 14.32 -12.07
CA ASN A 38 7.02 14.55 -13.43
C ASN A 38 7.31 13.37 -14.35
N TRP A 39 8.54 12.83 -14.30
CA TRP A 39 8.89 11.61 -15.03
C TRP A 39 8.03 10.40 -14.60
N THR A 40 7.78 10.25 -13.29
CA THR A 40 6.95 9.15 -12.77
C THR A 40 5.51 9.26 -13.26
N HIS A 41 4.93 10.47 -13.34
CA HIS A 41 3.62 10.70 -13.92
C HIS A 41 3.57 10.40 -15.43
N GLN A 42 4.66 10.64 -16.16
CA GLN A 42 4.77 10.31 -17.59
C GLN A 42 4.80 8.80 -17.87
N LEU A 43 5.03 7.95 -16.87
CA LEU A 43 4.89 6.49 -17.02
C LEU A 43 3.43 6.07 -17.25
N ARG A 44 2.48 6.94 -16.92
CA ARG A 44 1.07 6.75 -17.24
C ARG A 44 0.88 6.87 -18.75
N SER A 45 0.55 5.77 -19.42
CA SER A 45 0.24 5.74 -20.84
C SER A 45 -1.01 6.56 -21.14
N GLU A 46 -0.87 7.61 -21.95
CA GLU A 46 -1.98 8.48 -22.40
C GLU A 46 -2.60 8.01 -23.73
N ASP A 47 -1.89 7.20 -24.51
CA ASP A 47 -2.23 6.83 -25.90
C ASP A 47 -3.14 5.59 -26.04
N GLN A 48 -3.66 5.03 -24.95
CA GLN A 48 -4.56 3.87 -25.00
C GLN A 48 -5.98 4.24 -24.55
N PRO A 49 -7.03 3.54 -25.02
CA PRO A 49 -8.41 3.75 -24.55
C PRO A 49 -8.57 3.54 -23.03
N THR A 50 -7.54 3.03 -22.35
CA THR A 50 -7.43 2.94 -20.91
C THR A 50 -6.07 3.47 -20.45
N ARG A 51 -6.04 4.53 -19.63
CA ARG A 51 -4.82 4.96 -18.93
C ARG A 51 -4.27 3.79 -18.10
N LYS A 52 -2.99 3.46 -18.27
CA LYS A 52 -2.30 2.38 -17.53
C LYS A 52 -0.92 2.84 -17.06
N TRP A 53 -0.53 2.39 -15.88
CA TRP A 53 0.76 2.65 -15.22
C TRP A 53 1.80 1.55 -15.49
N GLY A 54 1.35 0.34 -15.83
CA GLY A 54 2.21 -0.76 -16.24
C GLY A 54 2.65 -1.69 -15.11
N PRO A 55 3.63 -2.59 -15.36
CA PRO A 55 3.93 -3.71 -14.47
C PRO A 55 4.48 -3.32 -13.10
N ASP A 56 5.05 -2.11 -12.97
CA ASP A 56 5.60 -1.59 -11.71
C ASP A 56 4.61 -0.70 -10.94
N VAL A 57 3.32 -0.71 -11.29
CA VAL A 57 2.27 0.13 -10.67
C VAL A 57 2.29 0.07 -9.13
N SER A 58 2.57 -1.08 -8.52
CA SER A 58 2.65 -1.22 -7.06
C SER A 58 3.77 -0.38 -6.44
N ARG A 59 4.93 -0.30 -7.10
CA ARG A 59 6.06 0.52 -6.65
C ARG A 59 5.83 2.00 -6.96
N ILE A 60 5.27 2.29 -8.13
CA ILE A 60 4.91 3.66 -8.53
C ILE A 60 3.94 4.28 -7.52
N ALA A 61 2.92 3.53 -7.09
CA ALA A 61 1.95 3.98 -6.09
C ALA A 61 2.63 4.44 -4.79
N VAL A 62 3.50 3.61 -4.24
CA VAL A 62 4.23 3.89 -2.99
C VAL A 62 5.22 5.05 -3.17
N ALA A 63 5.91 5.12 -4.31
CA ALA A 63 6.83 6.20 -4.63
C ALA A 63 6.11 7.56 -4.70
N LEU A 64 4.99 7.62 -5.44
CA LEU A 64 4.17 8.82 -5.55
C LEU A 64 3.64 9.24 -4.18
N TYR A 65 3.09 8.31 -3.39
CA TYR A 65 2.59 8.63 -2.04
C TYR A 65 3.67 9.22 -1.12
N LEU A 66 4.83 8.57 -1.03
CA LEU A 66 5.91 9.01 -0.14
C LEU A 66 6.55 10.34 -0.59
N SER A 67 6.49 10.65 -1.88
CA SER A 67 7.00 11.89 -2.44
C SER A 67 5.96 13.00 -2.54
N ASN A 68 4.67 12.69 -2.66
CA ASN A 68 3.58 13.66 -2.75
C ASN A 68 2.25 13.03 -2.30
N ASP A 69 1.93 13.19 -1.03
CA ASP A 69 0.73 12.61 -0.43
C ASP A 69 -0.56 13.32 -0.84
N SER A 70 -0.50 14.51 -1.46
CA SER A 70 -1.68 15.23 -1.98
C SER A 70 -2.41 14.46 -3.08
N ASP A 71 -1.67 13.71 -3.91
CA ASP A 71 -2.25 12.89 -5.00
C ASP A 71 -3.11 11.74 -4.47
N PHE A 72 -2.95 11.39 -3.19
CA PHE A 72 -3.71 10.33 -2.52
C PHE A 72 -4.72 10.87 -1.50
N ARG A 73 -4.53 12.11 -1.02
CA ARG A 73 -5.42 12.81 -0.06
C ARG A 73 -6.51 13.62 -0.73
N GLU A 74 -6.17 14.41 -1.76
CA GLU A 74 -7.02 15.48 -2.29
C GLU A 74 -7.53 15.18 -3.71
N ASN A 75 -6.66 14.63 -4.58
CA ASN A 75 -7.01 14.34 -5.97
C ASN A 75 -7.29 12.84 -6.19
N ARG A 76 -8.55 12.43 -6.01
CA ARG A 76 -8.95 11.00 -6.06
C ARG A 76 -8.66 10.30 -7.40
N THR A 77 -8.48 11.03 -8.50
CA THR A 77 -8.39 10.41 -9.84
C THR A 77 -7.18 9.49 -10.01
N ILE A 78 -5.97 9.92 -9.63
CA ILE A 78 -4.74 9.12 -9.76
C ILE A 78 -4.80 7.90 -8.83
N ARG A 79 -5.19 8.10 -7.57
CA ARG A 79 -5.34 7.02 -6.61
C ARG A 79 -6.35 5.98 -7.08
N ASP A 80 -7.50 6.41 -7.58
CA ASP A 80 -8.56 5.51 -8.02
C ASP A 80 -8.17 4.77 -9.32
N GLU A 81 -7.46 5.43 -10.26
CA GLU A 81 -6.85 4.81 -11.45
C GLU A 81 -5.87 3.69 -11.05
N ILE A 82 -4.93 3.98 -10.14
CA ILE A 82 -3.93 3.03 -9.64
C ILE A 82 -4.62 1.88 -8.88
N SER A 83 -5.60 2.19 -8.03
CA SER A 83 -6.39 1.21 -7.26
C SER A 83 -7.06 0.20 -8.17
N TYR A 84 -7.67 0.70 -9.25
CA TYR A 84 -8.35 -0.11 -10.25
C TYR A 84 -7.37 -1.03 -11.00
N GLU A 85 -6.24 -0.49 -11.45
CA GLU A 85 -5.20 -1.27 -12.14
C GLU A 85 -4.58 -2.36 -11.25
N LEU A 86 -4.27 -2.04 -9.99
CA LEU A 86 -3.76 -3.02 -9.02
C LEU A 86 -4.77 -4.15 -8.78
N SER A 87 -6.04 -3.80 -8.55
CA SER A 87 -7.10 -4.77 -8.29
C SER A 87 -7.31 -5.70 -9.48
N LEU A 88 -7.40 -5.13 -10.68
CA LEU A 88 -7.48 -5.90 -11.93
C LEU A 88 -6.28 -6.80 -12.15
N GLY A 89 -5.07 -6.26 -11.95
CA GLY A 89 -3.81 -6.96 -12.17
C GLY A 89 -3.69 -8.18 -11.25
N LEU A 90 -4.00 -8.00 -9.97
CA LEU A 90 -3.96 -9.10 -8.99
C LEU A 90 -5.05 -10.14 -9.28
N LEU A 91 -6.30 -9.73 -9.52
CA LEU A 91 -7.39 -10.65 -9.83
C LEU A 91 -7.15 -11.43 -11.12
N SER A 92 -6.65 -10.78 -12.16
CA SER A 92 -6.29 -11.44 -13.43
C SER A 92 -5.22 -12.51 -13.22
N ARG A 93 -4.20 -12.21 -12.40
CA ARG A 93 -3.18 -13.20 -12.03
C ARG A 93 -3.78 -14.36 -11.25
N LEU A 94 -4.64 -14.10 -10.28
CA LEU A 94 -5.30 -15.12 -9.47
C LEU A 94 -6.32 -15.97 -10.26
N ALA A 95 -6.85 -15.43 -11.37
CA ALA A 95 -7.72 -16.19 -12.27
C ALA A 95 -6.93 -17.19 -13.14
N LEU A 96 -5.68 -16.86 -13.48
CA LEU A 96 -4.82 -17.67 -14.34
C LEU A 96 -3.87 -18.59 -13.57
N LYS A 97 -3.55 -18.22 -12.33
CA LYS A 97 -2.54 -18.86 -11.48
C LYS A 97 -3.07 -19.01 -10.06
N LYS A 98 -2.52 -19.95 -9.30
CA LYS A 98 -2.82 -20.03 -7.88
C LYS A 98 -2.08 -18.92 -7.13
N ILE A 99 -2.58 -18.53 -5.96
CA ILE A 99 -1.94 -17.49 -5.15
C ILE A 99 -0.49 -17.87 -4.80
N GLU A 100 -0.20 -19.16 -4.66
CA GLU A 100 1.13 -19.73 -4.42
C GLU A 100 2.13 -19.43 -5.54
N ASP A 101 1.67 -19.14 -6.76
CA ASP A 101 2.53 -18.83 -7.91
C ASP A 101 3.00 -17.36 -7.92
N ILE A 102 2.40 -16.50 -7.07
CA ILE A 102 2.84 -15.11 -6.88
C ILE A 102 3.97 -15.13 -5.85
N SER A 103 5.12 -14.52 -6.15
CA SER A 103 6.24 -14.50 -5.21
C SER A 103 5.91 -13.69 -3.94
N SER A 104 6.51 -14.03 -2.79
CA SER A 104 6.31 -13.30 -1.53
C SER A 104 6.70 -11.82 -1.64
N THR A 105 7.74 -11.51 -2.42
CA THR A 105 8.16 -10.11 -2.67
C THR A 105 7.16 -9.38 -3.53
N GLU A 106 6.58 -10.00 -4.55
CA GLU A 106 5.51 -9.41 -5.34
C GLU A 106 4.26 -9.15 -4.50
N LEU A 107 3.85 -10.12 -3.69
CA LEU A 107 2.71 -9.98 -2.77
C LEU A 107 2.95 -8.84 -1.76
N ALA A 108 4.17 -8.71 -1.24
CA ALA A 108 4.57 -7.59 -0.39
C ALA A 108 4.45 -6.22 -1.09
N HIS A 109 4.80 -6.12 -2.38
CA HIS A 109 4.58 -4.87 -3.14
C HIS A 109 3.09 -4.55 -3.28
N TYR A 110 2.23 -5.56 -3.54
CA TYR A 110 0.77 -5.35 -3.59
C TYR A 110 0.21 -4.88 -2.25
N ILE A 111 0.63 -5.48 -1.14
CA ILE A 111 0.18 -5.06 0.20
C ILE A 111 0.57 -3.61 0.45
N ASN A 112 1.84 -3.24 0.23
CA ASN A 112 2.29 -1.85 0.40
C ASN A 112 1.52 -0.88 -0.51
N ALA A 113 1.25 -1.27 -1.76
CA ALA A 113 0.48 -0.46 -2.70
C ALA A 113 -0.97 -0.27 -2.24
N PHE A 114 -1.63 -1.33 -1.77
CA PHE A 114 -2.99 -1.28 -1.24
C PHE A 114 -3.11 -0.38 -0.01
N LEU A 115 -2.14 -0.43 0.91
CA LEU A 115 -2.10 0.49 2.06
C LEU A 115 -2.08 1.95 1.63
N VAL A 116 -1.26 2.31 0.62
CA VAL A 116 -1.17 3.69 0.15
C VAL A 116 -2.35 4.08 -0.75
N THR A 117 -3.00 3.14 -1.42
CA THR A 117 -4.19 3.40 -2.26
C THR A 117 -5.52 3.27 -1.51
N CYS A 118 -5.49 3.03 -0.19
CA CYS A 118 -6.67 2.87 0.65
C CYS A 118 -7.54 1.63 0.32
N ILE A 119 -6.92 0.58 -0.20
CA ILE A 119 -7.52 -0.76 -0.28
C ILE A 119 -7.06 -1.52 0.96
N ASP A 120 -7.99 -2.13 1.71
CA ASP A 120 -7.62 -2.98 2.85
C ASP A 120 -7.08 -4.33 2.35
N PRO A 121 -5.77 -4.63 2.49
CA PRO A 121 -5.19 -5.88 2.01
C PRO A 121 -5.65 -7.12 2.79
N ARG A 122 -6.25 -6.96 3.97
CA ARG A 122 -6.85 -8.07 4.75
C ARG A 122 -8.27 -8.40 4.30
N LYS A 123 -8.91 -7.46 3.61
CA LYS A 123 -10.27 -7.57 3.07
C LYS A 123 -10.27 -7.35 1.56
N PHE A 124 -9.21 -7.79 0.88
CA PHE A 124 -9.16 -7.72 -0.57
C PHE A 124 -10.02 -8.85 -1.12
N HIS A 125 -11.30 -8.53 -1.36
CA HIS A 125 -12.29 -9.52 -1.73
C HIS A 125 -12.42 -10.61 -0.65
N VAL A 126 -12.41 -11.88 -1.06
CA VAL A 126 -12.36 -13.05 -0.17
C VAL A 126 -10.96 -13.38 0.34
N LEU A 127 -9.94 -12.59 -0.02
CA LEU A 127 -8.55 -12.89 0.27
C LEU A 127 -8.00 -11.97 1.36
N ASP A 128 -7.36 -12.59 2.35
CA ASP A 128 -6.49 -11.90 3.30
C ASP A 128 -5.04 -12.06 2.84
N LEU A 129 -4.55 -11.08 2.09
CA LEU A 129 -3.20 -11.10 1.53
C LEU A 129 -2.13 -11.00 2.61
N VAL A 130 -2.45 -10.35 3.73
CA VAL A 130 -1.53 -10.20 4.87
C VAL A 130 -1.37 -11.54 5.58
N SER A 131 -2.48 -12.24 5.85
CA SER A 131 -2.46 -13.58 6.44
C SER A 131 -1.77 -14.60 5.52
N GLU A 132 -2.01 -14.54 4.21
CA GLU A 132 -1.31 -15.40 3.24
C GLU A 132 0.20 -15.13 3.22
N LEU A 133 0.63 -13.86 3.28
CA LEU A 133 2.05 -13.52 3.34
C LEU A 133 2.67 -13.96 4.67
N ARG A 134 1.98 -13.77 5.81
CA ARG A 134 2.40 -14.23 7.14
C ARG A 134 2.63 -15.72 7.17
N LYS A 135 1.69 -16.52 6.65
CA LYS A 135 1.82 -17.98 6.52
C LYS A 135 3.11 -18.39 5.79
N ARG A 136 3.49 -17.66 4.74
CA ARG A 136 4.74 -17.93 3.99
C ARG A 136 5.99 -17.58 4.77
N VAL A 137 5.97 -16.47 5.51
CA VAL A 137 7.06 -16.09 6.41
C VAL A 137 7.26 -17.15 7.49
N ASP A 138 6.18 -17.64 8.09
CA ASP A 138 6.24 -18.64 9.14
C ASP A 138 6.78 -20.00 8.65
N ALA A 139 6.46 -20.35 7.39
CA ALA A 139 6.90 -21.60 6.77
C ALA A 139 8.36 -21.60 6.28
N GLN A 140 8.99 -20.43 6.14
CA GLN A 140 10.35 -20.30 5.58
C GLN A 140 11.39 -19.94 6.65
N ASN A 141 12.57 -20.55 6.56
CA ASN A 141 13.71 -20.22 7.41
C ASN A 141 14.40 -18.91 6.99
N TYR A 142 14.51 -18.66 5.69
CA TYR A 142 14.99 -17.40 5.13
C TYR A 142 13.80 -16.60 4.59
N THR A 143 13.72 -15.33 4.95
CA THR A 143 12.70 -14.42 4.45
C THR A 143 13.38 -13.15 3.99
N ASN A 144 13.05 -12.69 2.77
CA ASN A 144 13.53 -11.41 2.29
C ASN A 144 13.02 -10.29 3.23
N PRO A 145 13.89 -9.42 3.77
CA PRO A 145 13.46 -8.41 4.75
C PRO A 145 12.34 -7.48 4.28
N SER A 146 12.25 -7.19 2.97
CA SER A 146 11.15 -6.40 2.41
C SER A 146 9.77 -7.00 2.65
N VAL A 147 9.68 -8.33 2.78
CA VAL A 147 8.44 -9.07 3.07
C VAL A 147 7.98 -8.81 4.51
N ILE A 148 8.91 -8.87 5.46
CA ILE A 148 8.63 -8.59 6.88
C ILE A 148 8.29 -7.10 7.06
N LEU A 149 8.98 -6.21 6.35
CA LEU A 149 8.65 -4.79 6.32
C LEU A 149 7.19 -4.54 5.84
N ALA A 150 6.75 -5.24 4.79
CA ALA A 150 5.37 -5.12 4.30
C ALA A 150 4.33 -5.61 5.31
N LEU A 151 4.61 -6.72 6.02
CA LEU A 151 3.77 -7.20 7.13
C LEU A 151 3.68 -6.14 8.24
N CYS A 152 4.82 -5.60 8.66
CA CYS A 152 4.86 -4.57 9.69
C CYS A 152 4.08 -3.31 9.28
N ASN A 153 4.26 -2.85 8.04
CA ASN A 153 3.52 -1.71 7.48
C ASN A 153 2.00 -1.96 7.44
N ALA A 154 1.57 -3.21 7.25
CA ALA A 154 0.17 -3.62 7.29
C ALA A 154 -0.39 -3.80 8.72
N GLY A 155 0.39 -3.44 9.74
CA GLY A 155 0.02 -3.60 11.15
C GLY A 155 -0.03 -5.06 11.60
N GLU A 156 0.53 -6.00 10.83
CA GLU A 156 0.69 -7.38 11.29
C GLU A 156 1.76 -7.44 12.38
N ARG A 157 1.47 -8.17 13.47
CA ARG A 157 2.39 -8.31 14.60
C ARG A 157 3.71 -8.91 14.15
N ILE A 158 4.82 -8.24 14.44
CA ILE A 158 6.17 -8.79 14.24
C ILE A 158 6.56 -9.58 15.49
N THR A 159 7.06 -10.80 15.30
CA THR A 159 7.40 -11.74 16.39
C THR A 159 8.89 -11.75 16.69
N GLU A 160 9.29 -12.29 17.85
CA GLU A 160 10.72 -12.48 18.19
C GLU A 160 11.44 -13.32 17.13
N ARG A 161 10.78 -14.35 16.60
CA ARG A 161 11.31 -15.17 15.50
C ARG A 161 11.55 -14.34 14.24
N ASP A 162 10.70 -13.36 13.94
CA ASP A 162 10.91 -12.47 12.80
C ASP A 162 12.14 -11.57 13.01
N VAL A 163 12.31 -11.07 14.24
CA VAL A 163 13.49 -10.29 14.64
C VAL A 163 14.76 -11.13 14.50
N GLU A 164 14.77 -12.36 15.02
CA GLU A 164 15.90 -13.29 14.89
C GLU A 164 16.25 -13.56 13.42
N LYS A 165 15.23 -13.73 12.55
CA LYS A 165 15.43 -13.87 11.10
C LYS A 165 16.07 -12.62 10.51
N LEU A 166 15.60 -11.42 10.87
CA LEU A 166 16.13 -10.15 10.37
C LEU A 166 17.58 -9.93 10.81
N ILE A 167 17.90 -10.17 12.09
CA ILE A 167 19.26 -10.08 12.63
C ILE A 167 20.17 -11.13 12.00
N GLY A 168 19.69 -12.37 11.89
CA GLY A 168 20.41 -13.45 11.23
C GLY A 168 20.71 -13.13 9.76
N VAL A 169 19.76 -12.54 9.05
CA VAL A 169 19.96 -12.04 7.69
C VAL A 169 20.96 -10.90 7.67
N PHE A 170 20.93 -9.97 8.64
CA PHE A 170 21.86 -8.84 8.71
C PHE A 170 23.32 -9.24 8.92
N TRP A 171 23.61 -10.36 9.60
CA TRP A 171 24.99 -10.78 9.90
C TRP A 171 25.53 -11.92 9.02
N LYS A 172 24.67 -12.74 8.38
CA LYS A 172 25.13 -13.94 7.66
C LYS A 172 25.75 -13.76 6.27
N ALA A 173 25.38 -12.80 5.45
CA ALA A 173 25.82 -12.81 4.05
C ALA A 173 27.21 -12.22 3.80
N HIS A 174 27.96 -13.04 3.09
CA HIS A 174 29.26 -12.78 2.51
C HIS A 174 29.12 -12.78 0.96
N ARG A 175 28.17 -12.01 0.39
CA ARG A 175 27.90 -11.99 -1.07
C ARG A 175 27.59 -10.58 -1.61
N GLU A 176 27.65 -10.43 -2.93
CA GLU A 176 27.34 -9.22 -3.70
C GLU A 176 25.90 -8.69 -3.43
N PHE A 177 25.71 -7.36 -3.32
CA PHE A 177 24.45 -6.66 -2.97
C PHE A 177 23.91 -6.91 -1.55
N TRP A 178 24.82 -7.24 -0.63
CA TRP A 178 24.55 -7.49 0.78
C TRP A 178 23.93 -6.30 1.49
N THR A 179 24.44 -5.10 1.22
CA THR A 179 24.05 -3.88 1.94
C THR A 179 22.61 -3.48 1.68
N ASP A 180 22.06 -3.78 0.49
CA ASP A 180 20.63 -3.62 0.21
C ASP A 180 19.77 -4.42 1.19
N THR A 181 20.18 -5.66 1.42
CA THR A 181 19.44 -6.61 2.27
C THR A 181 19.57 -6.20 3.73
N GLN A 182 20.77 -5.77 4.16
CA GLN A 182 20.99 -5.22 5.50
C GLN A 182 20.16 -3.96 5.75
N ALA A 183 20.13 -3.01 4.80
CA ALA A 183 19.35 -1.80 4.93
C ALA A 183 17.83 -2.09 5.00
N LEU A 184 17.33 -3.03 4.19
CA LEU A 184 15.94 -3.49 4.29
C LEU A 184 15.64 -4.18 5.63
N ALA A 185 16.60 -4.91 6.20
CA ALA A 185 16.46 -5.51 7.52
C ALA A 185 16.36 -4.45 8.62
N VAL A 186 17.20 -3.41 8.57
CA VAL A 186 17.13 -2.26 9.49
C VAL A 186 15.80 -1.53 9.34
N LEU A 187 15.29 -1.32 8.12
CA LEU A 187 13.95 -0.74 7.91
C LEU A 187 12.85 -1.59 8.56
N ALA A 188 12.88 -2.91 8.39
CA ALA A 188 11.90 -3.81 9.01
C ALA A 188 11.99 -3.79 10.56
N LEU A 189 13.20 -3.78 11.12
CA LEU A 189 13.43 -3.69 12.57
C LEU A 189 12.98 -2.34 13.14
N ALA A 190 13.27 -1.23 12.43
CA ALA A 190 12.80 0.10 12.81
C ALA A 190 11.27 0.20 12.79
N CYS A 191 10.60 -0.53 11.89
CA CYS A 191 9.15 -0.66 11.92
C CYS A 191 8.68 -1.47 13.14
N ALA A 192 9.33 -2.61 13.42
CA ALA A 192 8.97 -3.49 14.53
C ALA A 192 9.13 -2.80 15.89
N ALA A 193 10.20 -2.03 16.08
CA ALA A 193 10.46 -1.26 17.30
C ALA A 193 9.41 -0.16 17.55
N LYS A 194 8.64 0.24 16.52
CA LYS A 194 7.54 1.21 16.62
C LYS A 194 6.17 0.55 16.86
N GLN A 195 6.09 -0.79 16.90
CA GLN A 195 4.85 -1.48 17.23
C GLN A 195 4.55 -1.40 18.74
N PRO A 196 3.28 -1.34 19.15
CA PRO A 196 2.88 -1.18 20.57
C PRO A 196 3.30 -2.35 21.48
N HIS A 197 3.75 -3.47 20.91
CA HIS A 197 4.23 -4.64 21.65
C HIS A 197 5.76 -4.74 21.75
N GLU A 198 6.51 -3.69 21.39
CA GLU A 198 7.96 -3.49 21.58
C GLU A 198 8.77 -4.79 21.73
N VAL A 199 8.80 -5.59 20.65
CA VAL A 199 9.51 -6.89 20.62
C VAL A 199 11.02 -6.70 20.39
N PHE A 200 11.44 -5.49 20.02
CA PHE A 200 12.82 -5.15 19.72
C PHE A 200 13.11 -3.72 20.17
N ASP A 201 14.22 -3.53 20.88
CA ASP A 201 14.63 -2.22 21.37
C ASP A 201 15.28 -1.41 20.23
N MET A 202 14.91 -0.14 20.13
CA MET A 202 15.60 0.81 19.26
C MET A 202 17.11 0.79 19.53
N VAL A 203 17.56 0.64 20.78
CA VAL A 203 18.99 0.58 21.16
C VAL A 203 19.76 -0.47 20.35
N GLU A 204 19.19 -1.64 20.08
CA GLU A 204 19.84 -2.70 19.31
C GLU A 204 19.98 -2.35 17.81
N ILE A 205 19.15 -1.45 17.28
CA ILE A 205 19.31 -0.90 15.94
C ILE A 205 20.64 -0.12 15.81
N ASN A 206 21.24 0.35 16.91
CA ASN A 206 22.44 1.21 16.89
C ASN A 206 23.57 0.52 16.17
N GLU A 207 23.89 -0.67 16.66
CA GLU A 207 24.98 -1.47 16.16
C GLU A 207 24.80 -1.76 14.67
N LEU A 208 23.58 -2.12 14.25
CA LEU A 208 23.26 -2.39 12.84
C LEU A 208 23.44 -1.15 11.97
N THR A 209 22.97 0.02 12.42
CA THR A 209 23.14 1.27 11.68
C THR A 209 24.61 1.70 11.63
N MET A 210 25.41 1.47 12.67
CA MET A 210 26.84 1.72 12.67
C MET A 210 27.56 0.86 11.63
N GLU A 211 27.21 -0.42 11.49
CA GLU A 211 27.77 -1.28 10.45
C GLU A 211 27.37 -0.86 9.03
N LEU A 212 26.18 -0.30 8.82
CA LEU A 212 25.81 0.30 7.53
C LEU A 212 26.63 1.56 7.24
N LYS A 213 26.83 2.42 8.25
CA LYS A 213 27.59 3.67 8.11
C LYS A 213 29.02 3.43 7.65
N LYS A 214 29.69 2.41 8.19
CA LYS A 214 31.06 2.01 7.82
C LYS A 214 31.25 1.63 6.34
N GLN A 215 30.17 1.33 5.62
CA GLN A 215 30.22 0.87 4.22
C GLN A 215 30.23 2.02 3.21
N GLN A 216 30.24 3.28 3.66
CA GLN A 216 30.33 4.43 2.76
C GLN A 216 31.71 4.53 2.09
N TYR A 217 31.71 4.58 0.75
CA TYR A 217 32.92 4.88 0.00
C TYR A 217 33.32 6.35 0.14
N ARG A 218 34.59 6.66 -0.15
CA ARG A 218 35.11 8.03 -0.14
C ARG A 218 34.34 9.00 -1.04
N ASN A 219 33.67 8.53 -2.08
CA ASN A 219 32.85 9.36 -2.97
C ASN A 219 31.47 9.71 -2.38
N GLY A 220 31.07 9.12 -1.25
CA GLY A 220 29.80 9.29 -0.55
C GLY A 220 28.76 8.20 -0.84
N THR A 221 28.95 7.35 -1.85
CA THR A 221 28.01 6.28 -2.17
C THR A 221 28.24 5.04 -1.31
N VAL A 222 27.21 4.25 -1.13
CA VAL A 222 27.30 2.87 -0.64
C VAL A 222 26.92 1.96 -1.79
N GLU A 223 27.84 1.10 -2.25
CA GLU A 223 27.70 0.24 -3.44
C GLU A 223 27.19 0.97 -4.70
N ASN A 224 25.87 1.04 -4.87
CA ASN A 224 25.19 1.66 -6.01
C ASN A 224 24.10 2.65 -5.56
N LEU A 225 23.41 3.28 -6.52
CA LEU A 225 22.39 4.29 -6.25
C LEU A 225 21.24 3.78 -5.37
N LYS A 226 20.74 2.57 -5.64
CA LYS A 226 19.67 1.94 -4.87
C LYS A 226 20.12 1.68 -3.45
N THR A 227 21.31 1.12 -3.28
CA THR A 227 21.89 0.82 -1.97
C THR A 227 22.12 2.08 -1.14
N THR A 228 22.70 3.11 -1.76
CA THR A 228 22.90 4.42 -1.11
C THR A 228 21.56 5.00 -0.64
N ALA A 229 20.51 4.93 -1.46
CA ALA A 229 19.19 5.40 -1.09
C ALA A 229 18.57 4.58 0.06
N LEU A 230 18.70 3.24 0.03
CA LEU A 230 18.21 2.36 1.09
C LEU A 230 18.91 2.60 2.43
N VAL A 231 20.23 2.81 2.43
CA VAL A 231 20.98 3.14 3.65
C VAL A 231 20.50 4.45 4.25
N LEU A 232 20.35 5.52 3.44
CA LEU A 232 19.79 6.79 3.93
C LEU A 232 18.38 6.61 4.52
N GLN A 233 17.51 5.84 3.85
CA GLN A 233 16.19 5.54 4.39
C GLN A 233 16.24 4.78 5.73
N ALA A 234 17.15 3.82 5.88
CA ALA A 234 17.34 3.07 7.12
C ALA A 234 17.80 3.97 8.26
N LEU A 235 18.71 4.92 7.98
CA LEU A 235 19.14 5.95 8.93
C LEU A 235 17.98 6.86 9.34
N PHE A 236 17.19 7.36 8.38
CA PHE A 236 16.02 8.19 8.66
C PHE A 236 14.97 7.46 9.51
N ALA A 237 14.72 6.18 9.23
CA ALA A 237 13.73 5.39 9.96
C ALA A 237 14.11 5.13 11.42
N SER A 238 15.41 5.11 11.70
CA SER A 238 16.00 4.76 13.00
C SER A 238 16.17 5.97 13.93
N GLU A 239 15.86 7.20 13.47
CA GLU A 239 15.81 8.43 14.29
C GLU A 239 17.09 8.75 15.08
N ARG A 240 18.26 8.54 14.46
CA ARG A 240 19.55 8.58 15.16
C ARG A 240 20.45 9.74 14.75
N GLU A 241 20.86 10.55 15.74
CA GLU A 241 21.82 11.64 15.59
C GLU A 241 22.98 11.27 14.65
N ALA A 242 23.27 12.18 13.71
CA ALA A 242 24.40 12.07 12.81
C ALA A 242 25.67 12.09 13.65
N ASP A 243 26.23 10.91 13.88
CA ASP A 243 27.63 10.79 14.22
C ASP A 243 28.43 11.20 12.96
N GLU A 244 28.83 12.49 12.91
CA GLU A 244 29.58 13.11 11.81
C GLU A 244 30.89 12.38 11.51
N GLU A 245 31.42 11.59 12.46
CA GLU A 245 32.69 10.89 12.28
C GLU A 245 32.58 9.66 11.37
N ASN A 246 31.38 9.11 11.16
CA ASN A 246 31.22 7.77 10.57
C ASN A 246 30.40 7.71 9.27
N PHE A 247 29.59 8.72 8.92
CA PHE A 247 28.85 8.74 7.65
C PHE A 247 28.53 10.15 7.18
N ASP A 248 28.99 10.49 5.97
CA ASP A 248 28.74 11.78 5.33
C ASP A 248 27.44 11.75 4.53
N GLU A 249 26.32 12.04 5.21
CA GLU A 249 24.99 12.05 4.62
C GLU A 249 24.85 13.07 3.49
N GLU A 250 25.46 14.25 3.65
CA GLU A 250 25.40 15.31 2.65
C GLU A 250 26.05 14.85 1.35
N LYS A 251 27.20 14.18 1.44
CA LYS A 251 27.89 13.63 0.26
C LYS A 251 27.12 12.48 -0.38
N ALA A 252 26.51 11.58 0.41
CA ALA A 252 25.62 10.55 -0.11
C ALA A 252 24.45 11.15 -0.88
N LEU A 253 23.80 12.16 -0.31
CA LEU A 253 22.69 12.88 -0.91
C LEU A 253 23.13 13.61 -2.18
N LYS A 254 24.28 14.30 -2.18
CA LYS A 254 24.86 14.92 -3.39
C LYS A 254 25.03 13.92 -4.53
N GLN A 255 25.51 12.71 -4.25
CA GLN A 255 25.67 11.67 -5.28
C GLN A 255 24.33 11.18 -5.83
N ILE A 256 23.31 11.05 -4.99
CA ILE A 256 21.95 10.75 -5.45
C ILE A 256 21.47 11.86 -6.39
N LEU A 257 21.59 13.12 -5.99
CA LEU A 257 21.12 14.25 -6.79
C LEU A 257 21.84 14.35 -8.14
N ARG A 258 23.16 14.11 -8.17
CA ARG A 258 23.98 14.05 -9.40
C ARG A 258 23.61 12.88 -10.32
N SER A 259 22.97 11.84 -9.79
CA SER A 259 22.58 10.66 -10.57
C SER A 259 21.27 10.85 -11.36
N GLN A 260 20.56 11.97 -11.16
CA GLN A 260 19.33 12.26 -11.90
C GLN A 260 19.64 12.46 -13.41
N LYS A 261 18.91 11.74 -14.26
CA LYS A 261 19.03 11.83 -15.72
C LYS A 261 18.35 13.09 -16.27
N GLU A 262 18.62 13.41 -17.53
CA GLU A 262 18.04 14.56 -18.22
C GLU A 262 16.51 14.50 -18.26
N ASN A 263 15.94 13.31 -18.46
CA ASN A 263 14.50 13.08 -18.43
C ASN A 263 13.86 13.15 -17.02
N GLY A 264 14.64 13.42 -15.97
CA GLY A 264 14.18 13.52 -14.59
C GLY A 264 14.20 12.20 -13.80
N SER A 265 14.37 11.06 -14.46
CA SER A 265 14.43 9.74 -13.82
C SER A 265 15.75 9.49 -13.08
N PHE A 266 15.78 8.44 -12.27
CA PHE A 266 17.02 7.84 -11.74
C PHE A 266 17.44 6.59 -12.52
N GLY A 267 17.18 6.60 -13.84
CA GLY A 267 17.55 5.55 -14.79
C GLY A 267 16.44 4.50 -15.03
N ASN A 268 15.73 4.08 -14.00
CA ASN A 268 14.61 3.12 -14.11
C ASN A 268 13.61 3.27 -12.94
N VAL A 269 12.49 2.55 -13.01
CA VAL A 269 11.43 2.60 -11.99
C VAL A 269 11.93 2.12 -10.63
N PRO A 270 12.64 0.98 -10.48
CA PRO A 270 13.16 0.55 -9.18
C PRO A 270 14.06 1.57 -8.49
N ASN A 271 15.04 2.17 -9.19
CA ASN A 271 15.90 3.20 -8.60
C ASN A 271 15.10 4.43 -8.19
N THR A 272 14.19 4.87 -9.05
CA THR A 272 13.34 6.04 -8.77
C THR A 272 12.45 5.78 -7.54
N TYR A 273 11.91 4.57 -7.38
CA TYR A 273 11.14 4.14 -6.22
C TYR A 273 11.91 4.25 -4.90
N TYR A 274 13.19 3.86 -4.87
CA TYR A 274 14.02 3.98 -3.66
C TYR A 274 14.55 5.40 -3.42
N VAL A 275 14.76 6.20 -4.46
CA VAL A 275 15.28 7.57 -4.30
C VAL A 275 14.20 8.57 -3.89
N LEU A 276 12.99 8.44 -4.43
CA LEU A 276 11.90 9.41 -4.23
C LEU A 276 11.57 9.70 -2.75
N PRO A 277 11.51 8.70 -1.84
CA PRO A 277 11.34 8.93 -0.40
C PRO A 277 12.49 9.72 0.23
N VAL A 278 13.74 9.46 -0.19
CA VAL A 278 14.93 10.14 0.34
C VAL A 278 14.88 11.65 0.10
N LEU A 279 14.33 12.08 -1.04
CA LEU A 279 14.18 13.50 -1.39
C LEU A 279 13.17 14.26 -0.49
N ARG A 280 12.43 13.56 0.37
CA ARG A 280 11.59 14.12 1.44
C ARG A 280 12.02 13.66 2.84
N CYS A 281 13.22 13.07 2.97
CA CYS A 281 13.70 12.46 4.21
C CYS A 281 12.70 11.44 4.78
N ARG A 282 12.07 10.67 3.90
CA ARG A 282 11.16 9.59 4.25
C ARG A 282 11.78 8.24 3.91
N SER A 283 11.21 7.19 4.48
CA SER A 283 11.60 5.81 4.25
C SER A 283 10.38 4.97 3.85
N LEU A 284 10.62 3.71 3.51
CA LEU A 284 9.58 2.70 3.28
C LEU A 284 8.92 2.17 4.56
N VAL A 285 9.21 2.77 5.72
CA VAL A 285 8.62 2.43 7.02
C VAL A 285 7.43 3.32 7.31
N ASN A 286 6.40 2.74 7.93
CA ASN A 286 5.20 3.44 8.35
C ASN A 286 4.50 4.16 7.19
N ILE A 287 4.37 3.45 6.06
CA ILE A 287 3.53 3.89 4.94
C ILE A 287 2.03 3.74 5.24
N SER A 288 1.70 3.49 6.51
CA SER A 288 0.35 3.19 6.98
C SER A 288 -0.62 4.31 6.61
N SER A 289 -1.87 3.89 6.46
CA SER A 289 -2.97 4.60 5.80
C SER A 289 -3.55 5.76 6.60
N SER A 290 -2.73 6.52 7.34
CA SER A 290 -3.16 7.71 8.08
C SER A 290 -3.87 8.75 7.18
N HIS A 291 -3.62 8.73 5.87
CA HIS A 291 -4.32 9.53 4.87
C HIS A 291 -5.64 8.92 4.37
N CYS A 292 -5.83 7.62 4.54
CA CYS A 292 -7.06 6.93 4.19
C CYS A 292 -8.09 7.18 5.30
N LYS A 293 -9.09 7.99 4.97
CA LYS A 293 -10.24 8.19 5.87
C LYS A 293 -10.96 6.85 6.07
N ALA A 294 -11.32 6.54 7.31
CA ALA A 294 -12.29 5.49 7.59
C ALA A 294 -13.59 5.74 6.80
N PRO A 295 -14.31 4.69 6.36
CA PRO A 295 -15.59 4.85 5.71
C PRO A 295 -16.54 5.68 6.60
N VAL A 296 -17.17 6.68 5.99
CA VAL A 296 -17.94 7.75 6.66
C VAL A 296 -19.12 7.23 7.50
N ILE A 297 -19.59 6.01 7.25
CA ILE A 297 -20.75 5.43 7.92
C ILE A 297 -20.41 5.00 9.36
N ASP A 298 -19.27 4.32 9.54
CA ASP A 298 -18.78 3.94 10.87
C ASP A 298 -18.40 5.20 11.67
N ALA A 299 -17.81 6.19 10.99
CA ALA A 299 -17.37 7.46 11.58
C ALA A 299 -18.50 8.41 12.06
N ILE A 300 -19.78 8.12 11.78
CA ILE A 300 -20.91 8.92 12.27
C ILE A 300 -21.69 8.15 13.34
N HIS A 301 -21.91 6.86 13.14
CA HIS A 301 -22.60 6.03 14.12
C HIS A 301 -21.76 5.86 15.40
N GLU A 302 -20.45 5.63 15.27
CA GLU A 302 -19.50 5.46 16.38
C GLU A 302 -18.93 6.78 16.92
N ASN A 303 -19.41 7.92 16.45
CA ASN A 303 -18.90 9.22 16.88
C ASN A 303 -19.66 9.74 18.11
N ASP A 304 -19.05 9.53 19.27
CA ASP A 304 -19.56 9.97 20.57
C ASP A 304 -19.65 11.51 20.71
N SER A 305 -18.99 12.28 19.83
CA SER A 305 -19.10 13.74 19.83
C SER A 305 -20.36 14.27 19.14
N LEU A 306 -21.09 13.41 18.41
CA LEU A 306 -22.36 13.76 17.77
C LEU A 306 -23.54 13.27 18.62
N SER A 307 -24.53 14.16 18.82
CA SER A 307 -25.78 13.74 19.45
C SER A 307 -26.54 12.77 18.55
N GLU A 308 -27.30 11.85 19.15
CA GLU A 308 -28.17 10.91 18.41
C GLU A 308 -29.18 11.62 17.50
N VAL A 309 -29.62 12.83 17.88
CA VAL A 309 -30.47 13.69 17.03
C VAL A 309 -29.71 14.17 15.78
N SER A 310 -28.44 14.54 15.92
CA SER A 310 -27.57 14.94 14.80
C SER A 310 -27.28 13.76 13.88
N LYS A 311 -27.01 12.57 14.44
CA LYS A 311 -26.84 11.32 13.68
C LYS A 311 -28.13 10.96 12.93
N PHE A 312 -29.30 11.17 13.54
CA PHE A 312 -30.57 10.89 12.90
C PHE A 312 -30.90 11.86 11.77
N ASN A 313 -30.65 13.16 11.98
CA ASN A 313 -30.84 14.14 10.94
C ASN A 313 -29.92 13.86 9.74
N TYR A 314 -28.67 13.48 10.02
CA TYR A 314 -27.73 13.03 8.99
C TYR A 314 -28.25 11.79 8.24
N LEU A 315 -28.72 10.77 8.97
CA LEU A 315 -29.31 9.56 8.38
C LEU A 315 -30.47 9.91 7.43
N LYS A 316 -31.46 10.69 7.88
CA LYS A 316 -32.61 11.08 7.04
C LYS A 316 -32.18 11.84 5.77
N ALA A 317 -31.18 12.72 5.88
CA ALA A 317 -30.67 13.48 4.75
C ALA A 317 -29.96 12.63 3.68
N HIS A 318 -29.49 11.43 4.04
CA HIS A 318 -28.75 10.54 3.14
C HIS A 318 -29.57 9.31 2.68
N LEU A 319 -30.80 9.18 3.15
CA LEU A 319 -31.75 8.17 2.67
C LEU A 319 -32.52 8.71 1.45
N GLY A 320 -32.84 7.81 0.52
CA GLY A 320 -33.66 8.13 -0.64
C GLY A 320 -34.71 7.05 -0.91
N GLY A 321 -35.75 7.40 -1.68
CA GLY A 321 -36.80 6.47 -2.11
C GLY A 321 -37.47 5.73 -0.95
N SER A 322 -37.70 4.42 -1.12
CA SER A 322 -38.41 3.56 -0.16
C SER A 322 -37.76 3.53 1.23
N ALA A 323 -36.44 3.70 1.33
CA ALA A 323 -35.73 3.73 2.60
C ALA A 323 -36.03 5.03 3.38
N LEU A 324 -36.07 6.19 2.70
CA LEU A 324 -36.47 7.45 3.31
C LEU A 324 -37.93 7.40 3.76
N SER A 325 -38.84 6.92 2.89
CA SER A 325 -40.27 6.79 3.21
C SER A 325 -40.54 5.90 4.42
N THR A 326 -39.64 4.96 4.72
CA THR A 326 -39.74 4.08 5.90
C THR A 326 -39.51 4.83 7.22
N VAL A 327 -38.73 5.91 7.21
CA VAL A 327 -38.33 6.64 8.43
C VAL A 327 -38.78 8.10 8.47
N GLU A 328 -39.43 8.57 7.41
CA GLU A 328 -39.87 9.96 7.25
C GLU A 328 -40.83 10.39 8.37
N GLY A 329 -41.72 9.49 8.81
CA GLY A 329 -42.70 9.71 9.88
C GLY A 329 -42.15 9.76 11.30
N PHE A 330 -40.87 9.47 11.52
CA PHE A 330 -40.25 9.60 12.84
C PHE A 330 -39.82 11.04 13.12
N ALA A 331 -40.15 11.53 14.32
CA ALA A 331 -39.60 12.76 14.86
C ALA A 331 -38.12 12.60 15.21
N LEU A 332 -37.32 13.65 14.98
CA LEU A 332 -35.87 13.69 15.26
C LEU A 332 -35.60 13.67 16.79
N THR A 333 -35.59 12.47 17.36
CA THR A 333 -35.31 12.22 18.79
C THR A 333 -34.29 11.08 18.93
N PRO A 334 -33.52 11.01 20.03
CA PRO A 334 -32.57 9.93 20.28
C PRO A 334 -33.24 8.54 20.24
N GLU A 335 -34.43 8.40 20.82
CA GLU A 335 -35.14 7.13 20.91
C GLU A 335 -35.59 6.64 19.52
N ASN A 336 -36.05 7.58 18.67
CA ASN A 336 -36.48 7.24 17.32
C ASN A 336 -35.32 6.95 16.37
N TYR A 337 -34.10 7.42 16.65
CA TYR A 337 -32.93 7.08 15.83
C TYR A 337 -32.64 5.58 15.88
N GLU A 338 -32.58 5.01 17.08
CA GLU A 338 -32.35 3.57 17.28
C GLU A 338 -33.46 2.73 16.63
N ILE A 339 -34.71 3.15 16.77
CA ILE A 339 -35.86 2.49 16.14
C ILE A 339 -35.77 2.57 14.61
N ALA A 340 -35.40 3.73 14.06
CA ALA A 340 -35.24 3.93 12.63
C ALA A 340 -34.13 3.04 12.05
N ILE A 341 -32.97 2.94 12.73
CA ILE A 341 -31.88 2.05 12.33
C ILE A 341 -32.33 0.58 12.35
N LYS A 342 -33.02 0.16 13.42
CA LYS A 342 -33.55 -1.21 13.53
C LYS A 342 -34.53 -1.53 12.40
N LEU A 343 -35.47 -0.63 12.12
CA LEU A 343 -36.48 -0.81 11.08
C LEU A 343 -35.84 -0.86 9.67
N LEU A 344 -34.83 -0.04 9.41
CA LEU A 344 -34.08 -0.07 8.14
C LEU A 344 -33.32 -1.39 7.99
N LYS A 345 -32.69 -1.89 9.05
CA LYS A 345 -32.01 -3.19 9.06
C LYS A 345 -32.99 -4.34 8.83
N GLU A 346 -34.15 -4.34 9.48
CA GLU A 346 -35.16 -5.38 9.30
C GLU A 346 -35.77 -5.38 7.90
N ARG A 347 -36.05 -4.20 7.34
CA ARG A 347 -36.73 -4.07 6.05
C ARG A 347 -35.79 -4.24 4.85
N PHE A 348 -34.60 -3.66 4.92
CA PHE A 348 -33.66 -3.60 3.79
C PHE A 348 -32.36 -4.38 4.03
N GLY A 349 -32.04 -4.73 5.27
CA GLY A 349 -30.82 -5.47 5.65
C GLY A 349 -31.00 -6.99 5.71
N ARG A 350 -32.10 -7.54 5.15
CA ARG A 350 -32.31 -8.98 5.03
C ARG A 350 -31.25 -9.61 4.13
N SER A 351 -30.27 -10.25 4.75
CA SER A 351 -29.12 -10.83 4.06
C SER A 351 -29.57 -11.87 3.03
N ASP A 352 -30.49 -12.77 3.35
CA ASP A 352 -31.04 -13.77 2.42
C ASP A 352 -31.56 -13.17 1.11
N VAL A 353 -32.30 -12.06 1.18
CA VAL A 353 -32.85 -11.38 0.00
C VAL A 353 -31.73 -10.69 -0.77
N LEU A 354 -30.86 -9.94 -0.09
CA LEU A 354 -29.74 -9.23 -0.72
C LEU A 354 -28.79 -10.20 -1.42
N ILE A 355 -28.46 -11.31 -0.77
CA ILE A 355 -27.64 -12.40 -1.31
C ILE A 355 -28.26 -12.94 -2.59
N ASN A 356 -29.54 -13.30 -2.55
CA ASN A 356 -30.23 -13.80 -3.73
C ASN A 356 -30.31 -12.76 -4.84
N THR A 357 -30.50 -11.47 -4.53
CA THR A 357 -30.48 -10.40 -5.53
C THR A 357 -29.12 -10.31 -6.22
N HIS A 358 -28.03 -10.26 -5.45
CA HIS A 358 -26.68 -10.16 -6.02
C HIS A 358 -26.29 -11.43 -6.80
N LEU A 359 -26.65 -12.63 -6.31
CA LEU A 359 -26.47 -13.87 -7.06
C LEU A 359 -27.26 -13.88 -8.38
N ASN A 360 -28.52 -13.44 -8.36
CA ASN A 360 -29.32 -13.35 -9.58
C ASN A 360 -28.76 -12.31 -10.56
N ASN A 361 -28.21 -11.20 -10.07
CA ASN A 361 -27.54 -10.23 -10.92
C ASN A 361 -26.31 -10.83 -11.58
N LEU A 362 -25.48 -11.58 -10.84
CA LEU A 362 -24.34 -12.33 -11.40
C LEU A 362 -24.77 -13.33 -12.48
N LEU A 363 -25.83 -14.10 -12.22
CA LEU A 363 -26.35 -15.08 -13.18
C LEU A 363 -26.94 -14.44 -14.45
N ARG A 364 -27.33 -13.16 -14.39
CA ARG A 364 -27.88 -12.39 -15.52
C ARG A 364 -26.81 -11.70 -16.35
N ILE A 365 -25.54 -11.80 -15.99
CA ILE A 365 -24.45 -11.17 -16.74
C ILE A 365 -24.26 -11.91 -18.07
N CYS A 366 -24.61 -11.24 -19.16
CA CYS A 366 -24.49 -11.80 -20.51
C CYS A 366 -23.02 -11.89 -20.95
N PRO A 367 -22.61 -13.00 -21.60
CA PRO A 367 -21.30 -13.09 -22.22
C PRO A 367 -21.11 -11.99 -23.28
N LEU A 368 -19.90 -11.45 -23.36
CA LEU A 368 -19.55 -10.49 -24.41
C LEU A 368 -19.69 -11.13 -25.79
N LYS A 369 -20.28 -10.39 -26.71
CA LYS A 369 -20.45 -10.81 -28.11
C LYS A 369 -19.16 -10.64 -28.94
N ASN A 370 -18.29 -9.71 -28.55
CA ASN A 370 -17.01 -9.44 -29.18
C ASN A 370 -15.92 -9.38 -28.10
N SER A 371 -14.86 -10.17 -28.26
CA SER A 371 -13.73 -10.22 -27.33
C SER A 371 -12.89 -8.95 -27.30
N ASP A 372 -12.94 -8.16 -28.38
CA ASP A 372 -12.09 -6.97 -28.54
C ASP A 372 -12.77 -5.68 -28.03
N ASP A 373 -14.04 -5.77 -27.62
CA ASP A 373 -14.77 -4.66 -26.99
C ASP A 373 -14.40 -4.56 -25.50
N ILE A 374 -13.22 -4.00 -25.26
CA ILE A 374 -12.63 -3.81 -23.93
C ILE A 374 -13.49 -2.87 -23.05
N VAL A 375 -14.25 -1.95 -23.64
CA VAL A 375 -15.14 -1.04 -22.89
C VAL A 375 -16.32 -1.82 -22.33
N SER A 376 -16.95 -2.67 -23.14
CA SER A 376 -18.00 -3.57 -22.66
C SER A 376 -17.45 -4.62 -21.70
N PHE A 377 -16.23 -5.11 -21.90
CA PHE A 377 -15.55 -5.98 -20.93
C PHE A 377 -15.36 -5.29 -19.59
N ARG A 378 -14.87 -4.05 -19.57
CA ARG A 378 -14.71 -3.26 -18.34
C ARG A 378 -16.06 -3.11 -17.63
N LYS A 379 -17.12 -2.69 -18.34
CA LYS A 379 -18.46 -2.57 -17.73
C LYS A 379 -18.98 -3.89 -17.17
N MET A 380 -18.81 -4.99 -17.91
CA MET A 380 -19.20 -6.31 -17.45
C MET A 380 -18.41 -6.70 -16.19
N PHE A 381 -17.10 -6.45 -16.20
CA PHE A 381 -16.22 -6.72 -15.07
C PHE A 381 -16.56 -5.87 -13.85
N ASP A 382 -16.83 -4.57 -14.03
CA ASP A 382 -17.27 -3.66 -12.97
C ASP A 382 -18.60 -4.11 -12.35
N ASN A 383 -19.53 -4.61 -13.18
CA ASN A 383 -20.78 -5.19 -12.71
C ASN A 383 -20.52 -6.46 -11.89
N ILE A 384 -19.72 -7.41 -12.40
CA ILE A 384 -19.32 -8.62 -11.67
C ILE A 384 -18.70 -8.24 -10.32
N GLN A 385 -17.75 -7.30 -10.32
CA GLN A 385 -17.08 -6.85 -9.11
C GLN A 385 -18.04 -6.20 -8.10
N THR A 386 -19.01 -5.42 -8.58
CA THR A 386 -20.00 -4.76 -7.71
C THR A 386 -20.86 -5.81 -6.99
N GLU A 387 -21.33 -6.83 -7.71
CA GLU A 387 -22.11 -7.91 -7.12
C GLU A 387 -21.27 -8.76 -6.15
N ILE A 388 -20.02 -9.10 -6.51
CA ILE A 388 -19.11 -9.86 -5.64
C ILE A 388 -18.81 -9.08 -4.34
N ARG A 389 -18.43 -7.80 -4.43
CA ARG A 389 -18.17 -6.95 -3.24
C ARG A 389 -19.38 -6.86 -2.32
N SER A 390 -20.59 -6.84 -2.91
CA SER A 390 -21.84 -6.80 -2.15
C SER A 390 -22.15 -8.15 -1.48
N LEU A 391 -21.81 -9.27 -2.10
CA LEU A 391 -21.90 -10.60 -1.46
C LEU A 391 -20.86 -10.80 -0.36
N GLU A 392 -19.67 -10.22 -0.51
CA GLU A 392 -18.59 -10.25 0.48
C GLU A 392 -18.96 -9.48 1.75
N SER A 393 -19.56 -8.29 1.61
CA SER A 393 -20.02 -7.51 2.76
C SER A 393 -21.14 -8.20 3.56
N LEU A 394 -21.85 -9.14 2.92
CA LEU A 394 -22.88 -9.98 3.54
C LEU A 394 -22.34 -11.30 4.13
N ASN A 395 -21.01 -11.48 4.18
CA ASN A 395 -20.29 -12.64 4.73
C ASN A 395 -20.57 -14.01 4.06
N VAL A 396 -21.24 -14.07 2.90
CA VAL A 396 -21.60 -15.34 2.21
C VAL A 396 -20.37 -16.14 1.77
N LEU A 397 -19.32 -15.44 1.36
CA LEU A 397 -18.13 -16.08 0.81
C LEU A 397 -17.15 -16.58 1.88
N LYS A 398 -17.37 -16.23 3.17
CA LYS A 398 -16.62 -16.82 4.29
C LYS A 398 -17.16 -18.19 4.68
N GLU A 399 -18.48 -18.39 4.66
CA GLU A 399 -19.10 -19.67 5.06
C GLU A 399 -19.02 -20.77 3.99
N THR A 400 -19.04 -20.41 2.71
CA THR A 400 -18.99 -21.37 1.59
C THR A 400 -17.60 -21.97 1.35
N SER A 401 -16.54 -21.41 1.95
CA SER A 401 -15.19 -22.02 1.96
C SER A 401 -15.12 -23.38 2.69
N LYS A 402 -16.18 -23.76 3.43
CA LYS A 402 -16.34 -25.10 4.01
C LYS A 402 -17.20 -26.07 3.18
N SER A 403 -17.85 -25.63 2.11
CA SER A 403 -18.67 -26.51 1.28
C SER A 403 -18.70 -26.08 -0.20
N SER A 404 -17.84 -26.75 -0.98
CA SER A 404 -18.10 -27.17 -2.37
C SER A 404 -18.49 -26.11 -3.40
N LEU A 405 -17.50 -25.58 -4.13
CA LEU A 405 -17.66 -25.22 -5.55
C LEU A 405 -17.05 -26.34 -6.40
N PRO A 406 -17.79 -26.97 -7.33
CA PRO A 406 -17.20 -27.94 -8.24
C PRO A 406 -16.20 -27.24 -9.17
N PRO A 407 -15.10 -27.93 -9.55
CA PRO A 407 -14.07 -27.34 -10.40
C PRO A 407 -14.65 -26.93 -11.77
N PRO A 408 -14.13 -25.86 -12.39
CA PRO A 408 -14.57 -25.46 -13.73
C PRO A 408 -14.29 -26.60 -14.71
N ALA A 409 -15.34 -27.01 -15.45
CA ALA A 409 -15.23 -27.98 -16.52
C ALA A 409 -14.20 -27.48 -17.55
N LYS A 410 -13.22 -28.33 -17.87
CA LYS A 410 -12.23 -28.07 -18.92
C LYS A 410 -12.94 -27.71 -20.23
N MET A 411 -12.72 -26.50 -20.74
CA MET A 411 -13.06 -26.17 -22.13
C MET A 411 -12.27 -27.09 -23.08
N PRO A 412 -12.91 -27.73 -24.07
CA PRO A 412 -12.21 -28.53 -25.06
C PRO A 412 -11.38 -27.64 -26.00
N SER A 413 -10.15 -28.07 -26.28
CA SER A 413 -9.21 -27.42 -27.20
C SER A 413 -9.78 -27.29 -28.62
N PRO A 414 -9.46 -26.22 -29.37
CA PRO A 414 -9.81 -26.14 -30.79
C PRO A 414 -9.06 -27.24 -31.56
N ARG A 415 -9.80 -28.12 -32.24
CA ARG A 415 -9.20 -29.05 -33.21
C ARG A 415 -8.66 -28.24 -34.38
N SER A 416 -7.34 -28.29 -34.56
CA SER A 416 -6.65 -27.88 -35.77
C SER A 416 -7.13 -28.74 -36.95
N SER A 417 -7.86 -28.15 -37.88
CA SER A 417 -8.08 -28.71 -39.22
C SER A 417 -7.48 -27.76 -40.26
N PHE A 418 -6.18 -27.88 -40.45
CA PHE A 418 -5.55 -27.60 -41.75
C PHE A 418 -5.18 -28.96 -42.35
N ARG A 419 -5.87 -29.36 -43.42
CA ARG A 419 -5.42 -30.41 -44.34
C ARG A 419 -4.98 -29.71 -45.62
N ILE A 420 -3.68 -29.90 -45.90
CA ILE A 420 -2.92 -29.83 -47.16
C ILE A 420 -3.29 -28.70 -48.11
#